data_AF-A0A366HU22-F1
#
_entry.id   AF-A0A366HU22-F1
#
_cell.length_a   1.000
_cell.length_b   1.000
_cell.length_c   1.000
_cell.angle_alpha   90.00
_cell.angle_beta   90.00
_cell.angle_gamma   90.00
#
_symmetry.space_group_name_H-M   'P 1'
#
loop_
_entity.id
_entity.type
_entity.pdbx_description
1 polymer ?
#
loop_
_entity_poly.entity_id
_entity_poly.type
_entity_poly.pdbx_seq_one_letter_code
_entity_poly.pdbx_strand_id
1 'polypeptide(L)'
;MPDVSLFTATEPVPSDTPVIIRYSVEVGGLPVYNESYDVDKLASELERDKNKLLGFWARRLLCPIKVRHLHGFSAALTRCIADGHVCDGGADPGSLLDSLGAPRTEQISK
;
A
#
# COMPACT_ATOMS: atom_id res chain seq x y z
N MET A 1 -19.49 -1.99 6.62
CA MET A 1 -20.41 -2.39 5.53
C MET A 1 -20.21 -1.36 4.43
N PRO A 2 -19.91 -1.74 3.18
CA PRO A 2 -19.77 -0.74 2.13
C PRO A 2 -21.14 -0.11 1.86
N ASP A 3 -21.21 1.22 1.85
CA ASP A 3 -22.34 1.94 1.28
C ASP A 3 -22.25 1.80 -0.23
N VAL A 4 -22.93 0.80 -0.76
CA VAL A 4 -23.04 0.56 -2.20
C VAL A 4 -24.30 1.25 -2.71
N SER A 5 -24.12 2.35 -3.44
CA SER A 5 -25.16 2.94 -4.29
C SER A 5 -25.32 2.20 -5.64
N LEU A 6 -24.54 1.15 -5.87
CA LEU A 6 -24.51 0.40 -7.14
C LEU A 6 -25.38 -0.87 -7.06
N PHE A 7 -26.70 -0.69 -6.98
CA PHE A 7 -27.66 -1.71 -7.41
C PHE A 7 -27.78 -1.81 -8.95
N THR A 8 -26.84 -1.23 -9.71
CA THR A 8 -26.88 -1.11 -11.17
C THR A 8 -25.78 -1.86 -11.92
N ALA A 9 -24.84 -2.51 -11.23
CA ALA A 9 -23.75 -3.26 -11.88
C ALA A 9 -24.14 -4.71 -12.20
N THR A 10 -25.31 -4.95 -12.81
CA THR A 10 -25.68 -6.28 -13.32
C THR A 10 -25.04 -6.57 -14.69
N GLU A 11 -24.65 -5.52 -15.42
CA GLU A 11 -23.94 -5.64 -16.69
C GLU A 11 -22.42 -5.46 -16.50
N PRO A 12 -21.58 -6.12 -17.31
CA PRO A 12 -20.14 -5.89 -17.29
C PRO A 12 -19.79 -4.42 -17.52
N VAL A 13 -18.74 -3.94 -16.85
CA VAL A 13 -18.20 -2.60 -17.11
C VAL A 13 -17.62 -2.59 -18.54
N PRO A 14 -18.00 -1.64 -19.41
CA PRO A 14 -17.43 -1.51 -20.75
C PRO A 14 -15.91 -1.34 -20.70
N SER A 15 -15.20 -1.93 -21.67
CA SER A 15 -13.72 -1.92 -21.69
C SER A 15 -13.08 -0.55 -21.89
N ASP A 16 -13.83 0.43 -22.38
CA ASP A 16 -13.41 1.82 -22.54
C ASP A 16 -13.71 2.68 -21.29
N THR A 17 -14.40 2.11 -20.30
CA THR A 17 -14.70 2.79 -19.04
C THR A 17 -13.57 2.55 -18.03
N PRO A 18 -12.84 3.59 -17.60
CA PRO A 18 -11.72 3.41 -16.68
C PRO A 18 -12.21 2.96 -15.29
N VAL A 19 -11.68 1.84 -14.82
CA VAL A 19 -11.89 1.37 -13.45
C VAL A 19 -10.70 1.83 -12.61
N ILE A 20 -10.96 2.77 -11.70
CA ILE A 20 -9.92 3.41 -10.88
C ILE A 20 -10.02 2.97 -9.44
N ILE A 21 -8.91 2.47 -8.90
CA ILE A 21 -8.73 2.13 -7.48
C ILE A 21 -7.95 3.24 -6.80
N ARG A 22 -8.51 3.83 -5.75
CA ARG A 22 -7.84 4.87 -4.95
C ARG A 22 -7.48 4.32 -3.58
N TYR A 23 -6.25 4.59 -3.16
CA TYR A 23 -5.77 4.34 -1.82
C TYR A 23 -5.44 5.68 -1.17
N SER A 24 -5.98 5.94 0.02
CA SER A 24 -5.75 7.16 0.78
C SER A 24 -5.50 6.81 2.25
N VAL A 25 -4.47 7.40 2.83
CA VAL A 25 -4.22 7.39 4.27
C VAL A 25 -4.45 8.80 4.78
N GLU A 26 -5.34 8.93 5.76
CA GLU A 26 -5.76 10.21 6.31
C GLU A 26 -5.44 10.30 7.80
N VAL A 27 -5.04 11.48 8.24
CA VAL A 27 -4.83 11.82 9.65
C VAL A 27 -5.74 12.99 9.97
N GLY A 28 -6.73 12.77 10.84
CA GLY A 28 -7.71 13.81 11.19
C GLY A 28 -8.55 14.30 10.01
N GLY A 29 -8.77 13.47 8.98
CA GLY A 29 -9.49 13.83 7.76
C GLY A 29 -8.65 14.56 6.70
N LEU A 30 -7.33 14.70 6.91
CA LEU A 30 -6.42 15.26 5.92
C LEU A 30 -5.59 14.13 5.28
N PRO A 31 -5.55 14.02 3.94
CA PRO A 31 -4.75 13.01 3.27
C PRO A 31 -3.26 13.30 3.46
N VAL A 32 -2.52 12.30 3.95
CA VAL A 32 -1.07 12.36 4.12
C VAL A 32 -0.31 11.43 3.17
N TYR A 33 -1.05 10.54 2.49
CA TYR A 33 -0.57 9.69 1.41
C TYR A 33 -1.76 9.31 0.52
N ASN A 34 -1.62 9.46 -0.79
CA ASN A 34 -2.66 9.11 -1.75
C ASN A 34 -2.09 8.56 -3.04
N GLU A 35 -2.75 7.55 -3.59
CA GLU A 35 -2.44 6.98 -4.90
C GLU A 35 -3.71 6.62 -5.66
N SER A 36 -3.59 6.62 -6.99
CA SER A 36 -4.66 6.23 -7.91
C SER A 36 -4.11 5.22 -8.90
N TYR A 37 -4.80 4.11 -9.07
CA TYR A 37 -4.42 3.01 -9.96
C TYR A 37 -5.52 2.72 -10.95
N ASP A 38 -5.13 2.60 -12.20
CA ASP A 38 -5.96 2.07 -13.25
C ASP A 38 -5.89 0.53 -13.26
N VAL A 39 -7.01 -0.15 -13.47
CA VAL A 39 -7.09 -1.62 -13.45
C VAL A 39 -6.28 -2.27 -14.58
N ASP A 40 -6.19 -1.66 -15.76
CA ASP A 40 -5.40 -2.20 -16.87
C ASP A 40 -3.90 -2.13 -16.54
N LYS A 41 -3.49 -1.03 -15.90
CA LYS A 41 -2.12 -0.92 -15.38
C LYS A 41 -1.85 -1.98 -14.33
N LEU A 42 -2.78 -2.23 -13.40
CA LEU A 42 -2.62 -3.27 -12.39
C LEU A 42 -2.52 -4.67 -13.00
N ALA A 43 -3.32 -4.97 -14.03
CA ALA A 43 -3.21 -6.23 -14.77
C ALA A 43 -1.81 -6.40 -15.38
N SER A 44 -1.29 -5.35 -16.03
CA SER A 44 0.06 -5.39 -16.62
C SER A 44 1.18 -5.58 -15.57
N GLU A 45 1.05 -4.96 -14.39
CA GLU A 45 2.01 -5.13 -13.29
C GLU A 45 1.92 -6.53 -12.67
N LEU A 46 0.72 -7.09 -12.59
CA LEU A 46 0.46 -8.43 -12.07
C LEU A 46 1.08 -9.51 -12.96
N GLU A 47 0.95 -9.37 -14.28
CA GLU A 47 1.56 -10.27 -15.26
C GLU A 47 3.09 -10.20 -15.21
N ARG A 48 3.64 -9.00 -15.00
CA ARG A 48 5.09 -8.77 -14.93
C ARG A 48 5.72 -9.38 -13.68
N ASP A 49 5.15 -9.12 -12.51
CA ASP A 49 5.67 -9.65 -11.23
C ASP A 49 4.58 -9.64 -10.15
N LYS A 50 3.84 -10.75 -10.08
CA LYS A 50 2.77 -10.95 -9.09
C LYS A 50 3.24 -10.78 -7.66
N ASN A 51 4.41 -11.32 -7.30
CA ASN A 51 4.86 -11.32 -5.90
C ASN A 51 5.24 -9.91 -5.46
N LYS A 52 5.92 -9.14 -6.34
CA LYS A 52 6.24 -7.74 -6.08
C LYS A 52 4.99 -6.88 -5.95
N LEU A 53 4.02 -7.05 -6.84
CA LEU A 53 2.77 -6.29 -6.78
C LEU A 53 2.01 -6.59 -5.48
N LEU A 54 1.82 -7.88 -5.16
CA LEU A 54 1.15 -8.29 -3.93
C LEU A 54 1.87 -7.79 -2.68
N GLY A 55 3.20 -7.82 -2.66
CA GLY A 55 3.98 -7.26 -1.55
C GLY A 55 3.79 -5.76 -1.38
N PHE A 56 3.74 -5.02 -2.50
CA PHE A 56 3.45 -3.58 -2.46
C PHE A 56 2.05 -3.28 -1.88
N TRP A 57 1.03 -4.04 -2.29
CA TRP A 57 -0.33 -3.92 -1.76
C TRP A 57 -0.45 -4.36 -0.30
N ALA A 58 0.25 -5.42 0.12
CA ALA A 58 0.30 -5.83 1.52
C ALA A 58 0.88 -4.72 2.40
N ARG A 59 1.95 -4.05 1.95
CA ARG A 59 2.56 -2.93 2.68
C ARG A 59 1.59 -1.76 2.86
N ARG A 60 0.72 -1.46 1.90
CA ARG A 60 -0.33 -0.42 2.08
C ARG A 60 -1.28 -0.72 3.23
N LEU A 61 -1.56 -1.98 3.52
CA LEU A 61 -2.42 -2.36 4.64
C LEU A 61 -1.67 -2.31 5.98
N LEU A 62 -0.40 -2.71 5.97
CA LEU A 62 0.36 -2.96 7.19
C LEU A 62 1.20 -1.77 7.66
N CYS A 63 1.77 -1.00 6.74
CA CYS A 63 2.62 0.14 7.07
C CYS A 63 1.92 1.20 7.94
N PRO A 64 0.67 1.62 7.70
CA PRO A 64 -0.02 2.56 8.58
C PRO A 64 -0.08 2.07 10.03
N ILE A 65 -0.31 0.76 10.23
CA ILE A 65 -0.36 0.14 11.57
C ILE A 65 1.03 0.17 12.21
N LYS A 66 2.06 -0.18 11.44
CA LYS A 66 3.44 -0.30 11.92
C LYS A 66 4.12 1.04 12.17
N VAL A 67 3.78 2.10 11.46
CA VAL A 67 4.48 3.40 11.57
C VAL A 67 3.69 4.46 12.33
N ARG A 68 2.42 4.22 12.69
CA ARG A 68 1.57 5.23 13.37
C ARG A 68 2.16 5.82 14.65
N HIS A 69 2.96 5.03 15.37
CA HIS A 69 3.57 5.43 16.63
C HIS A 69 4.93 6.14 16.45
N LEU A 70 5.44 6.18 15.22
CA LEU A 70 6.74 6.77 14.89
C LEU A 70 6.66 8.27 14.66
N HIS A 71 7.76 8.96 14.92
CA HIS A 71 7.93 10.37 14.58
C HIS A 71 8.02 10.54 13.06
N GLY A 72 7.39 11.61 12.55
CA GLY A 72 7.37 11.88 11.12
C GLY A 72 6.52 10.88 10.34
N PHE A 73 5.29 10.60 10.81
CA PHE A 73 4.37 9.59 10.25
C PHE A 73 4.34 9.51 8.72
N SER A 74 4.18 10.65 8.02
CA SER A 74 4.09 10.66 6.55
C SER A 74 5.38 10.16 5.89
N ALA A 75 6.55 10.54 6.41
CA ALA A 75 7.84 10.08 5.90
C ALA A 75 8.07 8.59 6.19
N ALA A 76 7.79 8.16 7.43
CA ALA A 76 7.87 6.76 7.84
C ALA A 76 6.92 5.86 7.03
N LEU A 77 5.69 6.33 6.79
CA LEU A 77 4.69 5.65 5.97
C LEU A 77 5.14 5.52 4.52
N THR A 78 5.61 6.62 3.91
CA THR A 78 6.07 6.63 2.52
C THR A 78 7.22 5.66 2.30
N ARG A 79 8.21 5.67 3.21
CA ARG A 79 9.35 4.76 3.18
C ARG A 79 8.90 3.31 3.34
N CYS A 80 8.07 3.03 4.35
CA CYS A 80 7.55 1.69 4.58
C CYS A 80 6.78 1.14 3.37
N ILE A 81 5.94 1.94 2.71
CA ILE A 81 5.21 1.48 1.52
C ILE A 81 6.19 1.19 0.36
N ALA A 82 7.15 2.09 0.13
CA ALA A 82 8.10 2.00 -0.97
C ALA A 82 8.95 0.73 -0.90
N ASP A 83 9.54 0.43 0.25
CA ASP A 83 10.53 -0.65 0.38
C ASP A 83 10.45 -1.48 1.67
N GLY A 84 9.47 -1.22 2.53
CA GLY A 84 9.21 -2.02 3.73
C GLY A 84 9.96 -1.58 4.97
N HIS A 85 10.76 -0.51 4.95
CA HIS A 85 11.44 -0.05 6.16
C HIS A 85 10.49 0.72 7.08
N VAL A 86 10.45 0.30 8.34
CA VAL A 86 9.69 0.92 9.44
C VAL A 86 10.69 1.66 10.32
N CYS A 87 10.88 2.96 10.06
CA CYS A 87 11.84 3.81 10.76
C CYS A 87 11.31 5.23 10.97
N ASP A 88 11.79 5.88 12.05
CA ASP A 88 11.48 7.28 12.33
C ASP A 88 12.00 8.18 11.21
N GLY A 89 11.15 9.13 10.77
CA GLY A 89 11.50 10.10 9.73
C GLY A 89 11.86 9.51 8.35
N GLY A 90 11.81 8.18 8.17
CA GLY A 90 12.20 7.51 6.93
C GLY A 90 13.71 7.44 6.67
N ALA A 91 14.56 7.74 7.66
CA ALA A 91 16.01 7.90 7.46
C ALA A 91 16.88 6.79 8.09
N ASP A 92 16.48 6.23 9.24
CA ASP A 92 17.28 5.22 9.97
C ASP A 92 17.04 3.78 9.49
N PRO A 93 18.01 2.86 9.66
CA PRO A 93 17.79 1.42 9.44
C PRO A 93 16.89 0.87 10.55
N GLY A 94 15.57 1.02 10.36
CA GLY A 94 14.57 0.42 11.24
C GLY A 94 14.26 -1.03 10.88
N SER A 95 13.15 -1.56 11.38
CA SER A 95 12.73 -2.93 11.06
C SER A 95 12.24 -3.05 9.60
N LEU A 96 12.57 -4.15 8.92
CA LEU A 96 12.17 -4.39 7.54
C LEU A 96 10.94 -5.31 7.49
N LEU A 97 9.99 -5.00 6.62
CA LEU A 97 8.86 -5.86 6.29
C LEU A 97 9.17 -6.77 5.10
N ASP A 98 8.81 -8.04 5.19
CA ASP A 98 8.87 -8.99 4.07
C ASP A 98 7.74 -8.76 3.06
N SER A 99 7.66 -9.61 2.03
CA SER A 99 6.64 -9.52 0.98
C SER A 99 5.20 -9.77 1.45
N LEU A 100 5.00 -10.27 2.67
CA LEU A 100 3.69 -10.44 3.30
C LEU A 100 3.47 -9.42 4.44
N GLY A 101 4.43 -8.51 4.62
CA GLY A 101 4.46 -7.51 5.67
C GLY A 101 4.65 -8.06 7.08
N ALA A 102 5.20 -9.27 7.20
CA ALA A 102 5.75 -9.74 8.46
C ALA A 102 7.14 -9.13 8.70
N PRO A 103 7.56 -8.91 9.96
CA PRO A 103 8.91 -8.47 10.25
C PRO A 103 9.93 -9.48 9.69
N ARG A 104 10.83 -9.02 8.82
CA ARG A 104 11.91 -9.83 8.29
C ARG A 104 12.94 -10.01 9.41
N THR A 105 13.02 -11.23 9.95
CA THR A 105 14.09 -11.60 10.88
C THR A 105 15.35 -11.80 10.05
N GLU A 106 16.08 -10.72 9.76
CA GLU A 106 17.46 -10.90 9.30
C GLU A 106 18.24 -11.49 10.48
N GLN A 107 18.58 -12.78 10.39
CA GLN A 107 19.72 -13.30 11.12
C GLN A 107 20.92 -12.49 10.66
N ILE A 108 21.34 -11.53 11.48
CA ILE A 108 22.65 -10.90 11.37
C ILE A 108 23.66 -12.03 11.55
N SER A 109 24.10 -12.62 10.44
CA SER A 109 25.31 -13.45 10.44
C SER A 109 26.47 -12.51 10.72
N LYS A 110 27.20 -12.85 11.78
CA LYS A 110 28.26 -12.07 12.43
C LYS A 110 29.24 -11.39 11.49
#